data_AF-A0A9P6C5U6-F1
#
_entry.id   AF-A0A9P6C5U6-F1
#
_cell.length_a   1.000
_cell.length_b   1.000
_cell.length_c   1.000
_cell.angle_alpha   90.00
_cell.angle_beta   90.00
_cell.angle_gamma   90.00
#
_symmetry.space_group_name_H-M   'P 1'
#
loop_
_entity.id
_entity.type
_entity.pdbx_description
1 polymer ?
#
loop_
_entity_poly.entity_id
_entity_poly.type
_entity_poly.pdbx_seq_one_letter_code
_entity_poly.pdbx_strand_id
1 'polypeptide(L)' 'QCGGSGWTGATVCVSGYTCTYVNDYYSQCLPGSSTAPTTTAPGSTTTPGR' A
#
# COMPACT_ATOMS: atom_id res chain seq x y z
N GLN A 1 3.70 10.61 2.25
CA GLN A 1 2.69 10.94 3.28
C GLN A 1 1.37 10.36 2.80
N CYS A 2 0.61 9.76 3.71
CA CYS A 2 -0.63 9.04 3.42
C CYS A 2 -1.77 9.52 4.33
N GLY A 3 -1.57 10.62 5.06
CA GLY A 3 -2.54 11.14 6.00
C GLY A 3 -1.95 12.28 6.82
N GLY A 4 -2.82 12.89 7.62
CA GLY A 4 -2.52 14.05 8.44
C GLY A 4 -3.56 15.16 8.25
N SER A 5 -3.70 16.00 9.26
CA SER A 5 -4.56 17.18 9.24
C SER A 5 -4.16 18.11 8.10
N GLY A 6 -5.09 18.36 7.17
CA GLY A 6 -4.86 19.15 5.96
C GLY A 6 -4.33 18.36 4.74
N TRP A 7 -4.14 17.04 4.85
CA TRP A 7 -3.73 16.20 3.72
C TRP A 7 -4.91 15.90 2.78
N THR A 8 -4.84 16.35 1.52
CA THR A 8 -5.85 16.10 0.49
C THR A 8 -5.38 15.11 -0.59
N GLY A 9 -4.19 14.52 -0.41
CA GLY A 9 -3.60 13.58 -1.35
C GLY A 9 -4.07 12.14 -1.14
N ALA A 10 -3.41 11.19 -1.83
CA ALA A 10 -3.66 9.77 -1.65
C ALA A 10 -3.45 9.36 -0.18
N THR A 11 -4.43 8.65 0.39
CA THR A 11 -4.35 8.08 1.73
C THR A 11 -3.85 6.64 1.74
N VAL A 12 -3.78 6.04 0.56
CA VAL A 12 -3.33 4.67 0.35
C VAL A 12 -1.85 4.68 -0.03
N CYS A 13 -1.07 3.86 0.66
CA CYS A 13 0.32 3.62 0.33
C CYS A 13 0.46 2.65 -0.83
N VAL A 14 1.58 2.76 -1.56
CA VAL A 14 1.95 1.79 -2.60
C VAL A 14 2.01 0.38 -2.01
N SER A 15 1.76 -0.64 -2.84
CA SER A 15 1.80 -2.04 -2.41
C SER A 15 3.11 -2.36 -1.69
N GLY A 16 3.01 -3.06 -0.54
CA GLY A 16 4.16 -3.36 0.33
C GLY A 16 4.48 -2.29 1.38
N TYR A 17 3.79 -1.15 1.36
CA TYR A 17 3.92 -0.09 2.34
C TYR A 17 2.64 0.07 3.15
N THR A 18 2.79 0.35 4.44
CA THR A 18 1.69 0.58 5.37
C THR A 18 1.70 2.05 5.77
N CYS A 19 0.52 2.67 5.80
CA CYS A 19 0.39 4.02 6.32
C CYS A 19 0.56 4.01 7.83
N THR A 20 1.68 4.51 8.33
CA THR A 20 1.96 4.63 9.76
C THR A 20 1.70 6.04 10.21
N TYR A 21 0.86 6.17 11.24
CA TYR A 21 0.63 7.44 11.91
C TYR A 21 1.90 7.90 12.62
N VAL A 22 2.32 9.15 12.38
CA VAL A 22 3.49 9.75 13.05
C VAL A 22 3.05 10.86 13.99
N ASN A 23 2.17 11.75 13.52
CA ASN A 23 1.55 12.80 14.32
C ASN A 23 0.25 13.29 13.65
N ASP A 24 -0.47 14.20 14.31
CA ASP A 24 -1.78 14.68 13.87
C ASP A 24 -1.78 15.31 12.48
N TYR A 25 -0.64 15.83 12.03
CA TYR A 25 -0.47 16.49 10.72
C TYR A 25 0.24 15.58 9.70
N TYR A 26 0.70 14.40 10.11
CA TYR A 26 1.59 13.58 9.29
C TYR A 26 1.45 12.08 9.54
N SER A 27 1.12 11.35 8.48
CA SER A 27 1.23 9.89 8.43
C SER A 27 2.13 9.50 7.26
N GLN A 28 3.07 8.58 7.48
CA GLN A 28 4.08 8.19 6.49
C GLN A 28 3.87 6.76 6.04
N CYS A 29 4.03 6.51 4.74
CA CYS A 29 4.11 5.15 4.22
C CYS A 29 5.45 4.56 4.62
N LEU A 30 5.44 3.61 5.55
CA LEU A 30 6.62 2.86 5.92
C LEU A 30 6.56 1.47 5.28
N PRO A 31 7.69 0.93 4.79
CA PRO A 31 7.73 -0.45 4.34
C PRO A 31 7.35 -1.33 5.53
N GLY A 32 6.30 -2.13 5.38
CA GLY A 32 5.98 -3.12 6.41
C GLY A 32 7.17 -4.05 6.53
N SER A 33 7.73 -4.21 7.73
CA SER A 33 8.80 -5.20 7.98
C SER A 33 8.25 -6.58 7.68
N SER A 34 8.40 -7.01 6.43
CA SER A 34 7.85 -8.23 5.90
C SER A 34 8.88 -9.35 6.08
N THR A 35 8.75 -10.12 7.14
CA THR A 35 8.93 -11.57 7.06
C THR A 35 7.51 -12.13 6.97
N ALA A 36 6.89 -12.56 5.88
CA ALA A 36 7.07 -12.63 4.42
C ALA A 36 5.66 -13.02 3.88
N PRO A 37 5.42 -13.34 2.60
CA PRO A 37 6.19 -13.03 1.41
C PRO A 37 5.36 -12.29 0.35
N THR A 38 6.09 -11.74 -0.61
CA THR A 38 5.69 -11.66 -2.02
C THR A 38 4.92 -12.92 -2.43
N THR A 39 3.60 -12.83 -2.62
CA THR A 39 2.98 -13.66 -3.65
C THR A 39 3.16 -12.90 -4.95
N THR A 40 4.30 -13.15 -5.59
CA THR A 40 4.48 -12.82 -6.99
C THR A 40 3.44 -13.62 -7.77
N ALA A 41 2.62 -12.87 -8.51
CA ALA A 41 1.93 -13.24 -9.75
C ALA A 41 0.39 -13.42 -9.69
N PRO A 42 -0.27 -12.99 -10.79
CA PRO A 42 -1.67 -12.59 -10.85
C PRO A 42 -2.57 -13.76 -11.24
N GLY A 43 -3.69 -13.94 -10.53
CA GLY A 43 -4.60 -15.06 -10.71
C GLY A 43 -5.94 -14.65 -11.31
N SER A 44 -5.96 -14.29 -12.60
CA SER A 44 -7.14 -14.44 -13.47
C SER A 44 -6.64 -14.63 -14.89
N THR A 45 -6.09 -15.82 -15.18
CA THR A 45 -5.94 -16.31 -16.56
C THR A 45 -6.72 -17.61 -16.70
N THR A 46 -7.83 -17.54 -17.41
CA THR A 46 -8.53 -18.63 -18.12
C THR A 46 -9.50 -17.87 -19.04
N THR A 47 -9.35 -17.77 -20.37
CA THR A 47 -9.01 -18.78 -21.37
C THR A 47 -8.77 -18.09 -22.74
N PRO A 48 -7.79 -18.48 -23.57
CA PRO A 48 -7.86 -18.29 -25.01
C PRO A 48 -8.51 -19.52 -25.65
N GLY A 49 -9.71 -19.38 -26.22
CA GLY A 49 -10.40 -20.54 -26.79
C GLY A 49 -11.83 -20.32 -27.28
N ARG A 50 -12.03 -19.42 -28.26
CA ARG A 50 -12.78 -19.67 -29.51
C ARG A 50 -12.67 -18.47 -30.44
#